data_AF-A0A516GSL5-F1
#
_entry.id   AF-A0A516GSL5-F1
#
_cell.length_a   1.000
_cell.length_b   1.000
_cell.length_c   1.000
_cell.angle_alpha   90.00
_cell.angle_beta   90.00
_cell.angle_gamma   90.00
#
_symmetry.space_group_name_H-M   'P 1'
#
loop_
_entity.id
_entity.type
_entity.pdbx_description
1 polymer ?
#
loop_
_entity_poly.entity_id
_entity_poly.type
_entity_poly.pdbx_seq_one_letter_code
_entity_poly.pdbx_strand_id
1 'polypeptide(L)'
;MTTKMIQDQLANQISNSNKTWGNLLAKLELGNTASSYWDVKLNSNNILVNSTKKNFKFKNVTFTFDVNTGVSYGDNHQLFTKQISGAGSFQILHTKTIMLETLILDEN
;
A
#
# COMPACT_ATOMS: atom_id res chain seq x y z
N MET A 1 10.59 -22.22 0.45
CA MET A 1 10.21 -20.88 0.94
C MET A 1 8.96 -21.02 1.79
N THR A 2 8.90 -20.39 2.96
CA THR A 2 7.73 -20.50 3.86
C THR A 2 6.69 -19.43 3.52
N THR A 3 5.43 -19.68 3.86
CA THR A 3 4.35 -18.68 3.71
C THR A 3 4.67 -17.38 4.43
N LYS A 4 5.23 -17.48 5.65
CA LYS A 4 5.63 -16.31 6.44
C LYS A 4 6.69 -15.45 5.74
N MET A 5 7.72 -16.07 5.13
CA MET A 5 8.71 -15.33 4.34
C MET A 5 8.08 -14.59 3.16
N ILE A 6 7.10 -15.20 2.48
CA ILE A 6 6.37 -14.56 1.38
C ILE A 6 5.55 -13.38 1.90
N GLN A 7 4.83 -13.56 2.99
CA GLN A 7 4.03 -12.50 3.62
C GLN A 7 4.89 -11.31 4.04
N ASP A 8 6.04 -11.53 4.66
CA ASP A 8 6.93 -10.46 5.10
C ASP A 8 7.53 -9.68 3.91
N GLN A 9 7.92 -10.39 2.85
CA GLN A 9 8.41 -9.75 1.62
C GLN A 9 7.32 -9.00 0.87
N LEU A 10 6.11 -9.57 0.78
CA LEU A 10 4.95 -8.88 0.21
C LEU A 10 4.59 -7.64 1.00
N ALA A 11 4.55 -7.70 2.34
CA ALA A 11 4.24 -6.54 3.18
C ALA A 11 5.18 -5.38 2.89
N ASN A 12 6.49 -5.67 2.83
CA ASN A 12 7.49 -4.65 2.51
C ASN A 12 7.33 -4.10 1.08
N GLN A 13 7.15 -4.96 0.07
CA GLN A 13 7.03 -4.52 -1.32
C GLN A 13 5.73 -3.75 -1.59
N ILE A 14 4.62 -4.17 -0.97
CA ILE A 14 3.33 -3.48 -1.05
C ILE A 14 3.43 -2.10 -0.40
N SER A 15 3.93 -2.01 0.85
CA SER A 15 4.09 -0.72 1.55
C SER A 15 4.96 0.28 0.79
N ASN A 16 5.98 -0.21 0.06
CA ASN A 16 6.91 0.63 -0.70
C ASN A 16 6.51 0.82 -2.18
N SER A 17 5.31 0.41 -2.60
CA SER A 17 4.84 0.60 -3.98
C SER A 17 4.41 2.06 -4.22
N ASN A 18 5.37 2.98 -4.28
CA ASN A 18 5.15 4.43 -4.39
C ASN A 18 4.23 4.81 -5.56
N LYS A 19 4.37 4.13 -6.71
CA LYS A 19 3.49 4.37 -7.86
C LYS A 19 2.03 4.01 -7.57
N THR A 20 1.79 2.90 -6.88
CA THR A 20 0.42 2.47 -6.54
C THR A 20 -0.24 3.44 -5.56
N TRP A 21 0.46 3.78 -4.48
CA TRP A 21 -0.07 4.68 -3.45
C TRP A 21 -0.17 6.12 -3.94
N GLY A 22 0.75 6.56 -4.80
CA GLY A 22 0.66 7.85 -5.46
C GLY A 22 -0.51 7.98 -6.41
N ASN A 23 -0.78 6.94 -7.19
CA ASN A 23 -1.99 6.91 -8.02
C ASN A 23 -3.26 6.92 -7.17
N LEU A 24 -3.28 6.22 -6.02
CA LEU A 24 -4.41 6.27 -5.10
C LEU A 24 -4.60 7.68 -4.52
N LEU A 25 -3.51 8.32 -4.05
CA LEU A 25 -3.58 9.67 -3.53
C LEU A 25 -4.10 10.66 -4.59
N ALA A 26 -3.60 10.58 -5.82
CA ALA A 26 -4.03 11.45 -6.91
C ALA A 26 -5.54 11.29 -7.22
N LYS A 27 -6.08 10.08 -7.10
CA LYS A 27 -7.51 9.79 -7.26
C LYS A 27 -8.39 10.35 -6.14
N LEU A 28 -7.84 10.72 -4.99
CA LEU A 28 -8.61 11.36 -3.92
C LEU A 28 -8.96 12.82 -4.25
N GLU A 29 -8.54 13.34 -5.41
CA GLU A 29 -8.89 14.67 -5.93
C GLU A 29 -8.76 15.78 -4.89
N LEU A 30 -7.66 15.76 -4.12
CA LEU A 30 -7.39 16.73 -3.04
C LEU A 30 -7.19 18.19 -3.55
N GLY A 31 -7.42 18.46 -4.85
CA GLY A 31 -7.32 19.80 -5.43
C GLY A 31 -5.95 20.45 -5.21
N ASN A 32 -5.94 21.74 -4.85
CA ASN A 32 -4.71 22.51 -4.56
C ASN A 32 -4.07 22.15 -3.20
N THR A 33 -4.62 21.15 -2.48
CA THR A 33 -4.14 20.72 -1.16
C THR A 33 -3.31 19.44 -1.28
N ALA A 34 -2.41 19.41 -2.26
CA ALA A 34 -1.56 18.27 -2.54
C ALA A 34 -0.82 17.82 -1.26
N SER A 35 -0.95 16.53 -0.93
CA SER A 35 -0.25 15.91 0.20
C SER A 35 1.26 16.05 0.01
N SER A 36 1.94 16.44 1.07
CA SER A 36 3.41 16.52 1.13
C SER A 36 4.03 15.26 1.76
N TYR A 37 3.20 14.41 2.36
CA TYR A 37 3.59 13.23 3.12
C TYR A 37 2.53 12.12 3.07
N TRP A 38 2.97 10.89 2.78
CA TRP A 38 2.19 9.69 3.04
C TRP A 38 3.01 8.61 3.73
N ASP A 39 2.32 7.63 4.32
CA ASP A 39 2.89 6.40 4.86
C ASP A 39 1.91 5.24 4.70
N VAL A 40 2.46 4.03 4.54
CA VAL A 40 1.71 2.81 4.28
C VAL A 40 2.19 1.71 5.21
N LYS A 41 1.33 1.28 6.13
CA LYS A 41 1.62 0.18 7.06
C LYS A 41 0.77 -1.03 6.74
N LEU A 42 1.44 -2.14 6.41
CA LEU A 42 0.81 -3.45 6.20
C LEU A 42 1.42 -4.48 7.16
N ASN A 43 0.60 -5.06 8.02
CA ASN A 43 1.00 -6.24 8.78
C ASN A 43 1.00 -7.47 7.86
N SER A 44 2.12 -8.19 7.80
CA SER A 44 2.27 -9.45 7.06
C SER A 44 1.16 -10.48 7.35
N ASN A 45 0.62 -10.49 8.56
CA ASN A 45 -0.42 -11.43 8.98
C ASN A 45 -1.78 -11.13 8.33
N ASN A 46 -1.95 -9.93 7.78
CA ASN A 46 -3.15 -9.55 7.02
C ASN A 46 -3.08 -9.97 5.55
N ILE A 47 -2.03 -10.70 5.14
CA ILE A 47 -1.83 -11.17 3.77
C ILE A 47 -2.16 -12.66 3.70
N LEU A 48 -3.15 -13.03 2.89
CA LEU A 48 -3.47 -14.39 2.52
C LEU A 48 -2.72 -14.76 1.24
N VAL A 49 -1.81 -15.72 1.32
CA VAL A 49 -0.95 -16.15 0.20
C VAL A 49 -1.46 -17.47 -0.37
N ASN A 50 -1.57 -17.55 -1.69
CA ASN A 50 -1.73 -18.80 -2.43
C ASN A 50 -0.42 -19.11 -3.17
N SER A 51 0.42 -19.96 -2.55
CA SER A 51 1.72 -20.32 -3.10
C SER A 51 1.64 -21.16 -4.39
N THR A 52 0.53 -21.85 -4.64
CA THR A 52 0.34 -22.66 -5.86
C THR A 52 0.02 -21.77 -7.04
N LYS A 53 -0.93 -20.83 -6.86
CA LYS A 53 -1.35 -19.89 -7.90
C LYS A 53 -0.50 -18.62 -7.97
N LYS A 54 0.50 -18.48 -7.08
CA LYS A 54 1.42 -17.34 -7.03
C LYS A 54 0.70 -15.99 -6.90
N ASN A 55 -0.37 -15.98 -6.09
CA ASN A 55 -1.17 -14.80 -5.85
C ASN A 55 -1.45 -14.59 -4.37
N PHE A 56 -1.94 -13.41 -4.04
CA PHE A 56 -2.25 -13.02 -2.68
C PHE A 56 -3.45 -12.08 -2.63
N LYS A 57 -4.04 -12.01 -1.44
CA LYS A 57 -4.98 -10.96 -1.03
C LYS A 57 -4.49 -10.35 0.28
N PHE A 58 -4.73 -9.08 0.50
CA PHE A 58 -4.44 -8.42 1.77
C PHE A 58 -5.60 -7.55 2.20
N LYS A 59 -5.68 -7.27 3.49
CA LYS A 59 -6.69 -6.39 4.08
C LYS A 59 -6.09 -5.47 5.12
N ASN A 60 -6.81 -4.40 5.45
CA ASN A 60 -6.48 -3.49 6.55
C ASN A 60 -5.05 -2.91 6.44
N VAL A 61 -4.65 -2.51 5.22
CA VAL A 61 -3.50 -1.63 5.04
C VAL A 61 -3.88 -0.27 5.58
N THR A 62 -3.05 0.27 6.46
CA THR A 62 -3.22 1.63 6.94
C THR A 62 -2.48 2.56 5.98
N PHE A 63 -3.23 3.32 5.19
CA PHE A 63 -2.71 4.39 4.34
C PHE A 63 -2.97 5.73 5.01
N THR A 64 -1.92 6.39 5.46
CA THR A 64 -1.98 7.69 6.14
C THR A 64 -1.37 8.74 5.24
N PHE A 65 -2.02 9.88 5.08
CA PHE A 65 -1.53 10.99 4.25
C PHE A 65 -1.95 12.32 4.87
N ASP A 66 -1.17 13.36 4.62
CA ASP A 66 -1.52 14.72 5.02
C ASP A 66 -2.33 15.44 3.94
N VAL A 67 -3.15 16.41 4.37
CA VAL A 67 -3.82 17.36 3.48
C VAL A 67 -3.53 18.75 4.00
N ASN A 68 -3.07 19.63 3.12
CA ASN A 68 -2.83 21.03 3.47
C ASN A 68 -4.16 21.79 3.54
N THR A 69 -4.58 22.23 4.71
CA THR A 69 -5.89 22.88 4.90
C THR A 69 -5.83 24.41 4.93
N GLY A 70 -4.65 25.02 4.71
CA GLY A 70 -4.44 26.45 4.91
C GLY A 70 -4.78 27.31 3.68
N VAL A 71 -5.84 28.12 3.77
CA VAL A 71 -6.08 29.29 2.89
C VAL A 71 -5.38 30.56 3.39
N SER A 72 -4.67 30.51 4.52
CA SER A 72 -4.10 31.69 5.17
C SER A 72 -2.89 31.33 6.04
N TYR A 73 -1.68 31.63 5.54
CA TYR A 73 -0.39 31.84 6.23
C TYR A 73 0.05 30.92 7.40
N GLY A 74 -0.64 29.80 7.69
CA GLY A 74 -0.28 28.82 8.69
C GLY A 74 -0.30 27.42 8.11
N ASP A 75 0.79 26.68 8.30
CA ASP A 75 1.04 25.31 7.85
C ASP A 75 0.13 24.30 8.57
N ASN A 76 -1.18 24.42 8.40
CA ASN A 76 -2.14 23.49 9.00
C ASN A 76 -2.25 22.24 8.13
N HIS A 77 -1.41 21.25 8.44
CA HIS A 77 -1.50 19.89 7.90
C HIS A 77 -2.42 19.04 8.76
N GLN A 78 -3.45 18.45 8.16
CA GLN A 78 -4.29 17.45 8.82
C GLN A 78 -3.97 16.06 8.28
N LEU A 79 -3.75 15.10 9.18
CA LEU A 79 -3.53 13.71 8.80
C LEU A 79 -4.85 12.96 8.65
N PHE A 80 -4.98 12.27 7.53
CA PHE A 80 -6.07 11.37 7.22
C PHE A 80 -5.56 9.95 7.16
N THR A 81 -6.43 8.99 7.50
CA THR A 81 -6.11 7.57 7.41
C THR A 81 -7.24 6.82 6.74
N LYS A 82 -6.90 6.03 5.72
CA LYS A 82 -7.83 5.13 5.02
C LYS A 82 -7.34 3.69 5.20
N GLN A 83 -8.28 2.79 5.49
CA GLN A 83 -8.01 1.36 5.47
C GLN A 83 -8.22 0.83 4.06
N ILE A 84 -7.21 0.20 3.49
CA ILE A 84 -7.21 -0.29 2.11
C ILE A 84 -7.03 -1.80 2.10
N SER A 85 -7.73 -2.47 1.20
CA SER A 85 -7.56 -3.88 0.89
C SER A 85 -7.15 -4.04 -0.58
N GLY A 86 -6.76 -5.24 -0.97
CA GLY A 86 -6.41 -5.49 -2.36
C GLY A 86 -5.88 -6.88 -2.61
N ALA A 87 -5.41 -7.09 -3.82
CA ALA A 87 -4.91 -8.38 -4.29
C ALA A 87 -3.81 -8.19 -5.33
N GLY A 88 -3.12 -9.28 -5.65
CA GLY A 88 -2.06 -9.26 -6.62
C GLY A 88 -1.40 -10.61 -6.86
N SER A 89 -0.34 -10.58 -7.65
CA SER A 89 0.51 -11.72 -7.98
C SER A 89 1.97 -11.44 -7.66
N PHE A 90 2.73 -12.51 -7.47
CA PHE A 90 4.15 -12.44 -7.23
C PHE A 90 4.85 -13.57 -7.97
N GLN A 91 6.10 -13.34 -8.38
CA GLN A 91 6.97 -14.39 -8.89
C GLN A 91 8.01 -14.79 -7.85
N ILE A 92 8.46 -16.04 -7.89
CA ILE A 92 9.59 -16.52 -7.09
C ILE A 92 10.82 -16.42 -7.99
N LEU A 93 11.70 -15.46 -7.68
CA LEU A 93 12.94 -15.27 -8.45
C LEU A 93 14.01 -16.30 -8.06
N HIS A 94 14.15 -16.56 -6.76
CA HIS A 94 15.13 -17.48 -6.19
C HIS A 94 14.53 -18.18 -4.96
N THR A 95 15.22 -19.17 -4.41
CA THR A 95 14.77 -19.98 -3.26
C THR A 95 14.32 -19.17 -2.04
N LYS A 96 14.79 -17.92 -1.90
CA LYS A 96 14.49 -17.01 -0.78
C LYS A 96 13.97 -15.63 -1.16
N THR A 97 13.75 -15.33 -2.44
CA THR A 97 13.32 -13.99 -2.88
C THR A 97 12.10 -14.08 -3.82
N ILE A 98 11.07 -13.31 -3.50
CA ILE A 98 9.94 -13.05 -4.40
C ILE A 98 10.00 -11.63 -4.95
N MET A 99 9.28 -11.41 -6.05
CA MET A 99 9.03 -10.09 -6.61
C MET A 99 7.53 -9.91 -6.81
N LEU A 100 7.00 -8.81 -6.30
CA LEU A 100 5.65 -8.34 -6.57
C LEU A 100 5.53 -8.04 -8.06
N GLU A 101 4.55 -8.65 -8.72
CA GLU A 101 4.32 -8.44 -10.16
C GLU A 101 3.12 -7.53 -10.39
N THR A 102 2.02 -7.83 -9.71
CA THR A 102 0.78 -7.05 -9.82
C THR A 102 0.30 -6.68 -8.44
N LEU A 103 -0.22 -5.46 -8.32
CA LEU A 103 -0.85 -4.93 -7.12
C LEU A 103 -2.07 -4.12 -7.52
N ILE A 104 -3.24 -4.59 -7.13
CA ILE A 104 -4.53 -3.97 -7.39
C ILE A 104 -5.16 -3.67 -6.03
N LEU A 105 -5.49 -2.40 -5.83
CA LEU A 105 -6.19 -1.95 -4.63
C LEU A 105 -7.70 -2.12 -4.85
N ASP A 106 -8.40 -2.58 -3.82
CA ASP A 106 -9.86 -2.61 -3.83
C ASP A 106 -10.35 -1.15 -3.66
N GLU A 107 -10.97 -0.61 -4.69
CA GLU A 107 -11.64 0.69 -4.61
C GLU A 107 -12.96 0.51 -3.85
N ASN A 108 -12.97 0.92 -2.59
CA ASN A 108 -14.20 1.19 -1.85
C ASN A 108 -14.69 2.60 -2.15
#